data_AF-A0A379WYW6-F1
#
_entry.id   AF-A0A379WYW6-F1
#
_cell.length_a   1.000
_cell.length_b   1.000
_cell.length_c   1.000
_cell.angle_alpha   90.00
_cell.angle_beta   90.00
_cell.angle_gamma   90.00
#
_symmetry.space_group_name_H-M   'P 1'
#
loop_
_entity.id
_entity.type
_entity.pdbx_description
1 polymer ?
#
loop_
_entity_poly.entity_id
_entity_poly.type
_entity_poly.pdbx_seq_one_letter_code
_entity_poly.pdbx_strand_id
1 'polypeptide(L)' 'MEYPIGHARRRADGIPKLIEKFKINLARQFPTRQQQRILDVSLDRARLEQMPVNEYLDLYVI' A
#
# COMPACT_ATOMS: atom_id res chain seq x y z
N MET A 1 14.73 -19.80 13.55
CA MET A 1 14.82 -18.51 12.82
C MET A 1 14.96 -17.40 13.84
N GLU A 2 16.00 -16.59 13.78
CA GLU A 2 16.33 -15.57 14.80
C GLU A 2 15.40 -14.33 14.76
N TYR A 3 14.80 -14.01 13.60
CA TYR A 3 13.87 -12.88 13.45
C TYR A 3 12.60 -13.27 12.66
N PRO A 4 11.39 -12.90 13.13
CA PRO A 4 10.15 -13.11 12.38
C PRO A 4 10.11 -12.22 11.12
N ILE A 5 9.27 -12.58 10.13
CA ILE A 5 9.19 -11.88 8.83
C ILE A 5 8.81 -10.39 8.95
N GLY A 6 8.07 -10.01 9.99
CA GLY A 6 7.69 -8.61 10.25
C GLY A 6 8.80 -7.76 10.87
N HIS A 7 9.91 -8.36 11.29
CA HIS A 7 11.02 -7.67 11.97
C HIS A 7 11.79 -6.73 11.04
N ALA A 8 12.35 -5.64 11.57
CA ALA A 8 13.08 -4.63 10.80
C ALA A 8 14.26 -5.22 10.00
N ARG A 9 14.99 -6.18 10.58
CA ARG A 9 16.11 -6.89 9.92
C ARG A 9 15.70 -7.73 8.71
N ARG A 10 14.39 -7.95 8.51
CA ARG A 10 13.84 -8.74 7.40
C ARG A 10 12.97 -7.91 6.46
N ARG A 11 13.13 -6.58 6.42
CA ARG A 11 12.33 -5.71 5.53
C ARG A 11 12.46 -6.08 4.06
N ALA A 12 13.63 -6.50 3.59
CA ALA A 12 13.80 -6.98 2.22
C ALA A 12 12.85 -8.15 1.87
N ASP A 13 12.65 -9.09 2.80
CA ASP A 13 11.72 -10.21 2.62
C ASP A 13 10.26 -9.83 2.93
N GLY A 14 10.07 -8.93 3.90
CA GLY A 14 8.76 -8.61 4.48
C GLY A 14 7.97 -7.56 3.70
N ILE A 15 8.63 -6.57 3.10
CA ILE A 15 7.96 -5.53 2.30
C ILE A 15 7.18 -6.13 1.12
N PRO A 16 7.72 -7.08 0.32
CA PRO A 16 6.94 -7.73 -0.73
C PRO A 16 5.65 -8.38 -0.19
N LYS A 17 5.72 -9.05 0.98
CA LYS A 17 4.54 -9.64 1.62
C LYS A 17 3.55 -8.60 2.12
N LEU A 18 4.03 -7.45 2.60
CA LEU A 18 3.20 -6.34 3.03
C LEU A 18 2.46 -5.70 1.84
N ILE A 19 3.14 -5.53 0.70
CA ILE A 19 2.53 -5.04 -0.55
C ILE A 19 1.43 -6.00 -1.03
N GLU A 20 1.68 -7.31 -1.03
CA GLU A 20 0.64 -8.29 -1.40
C GLU A 20 -0.54 -8.26 -0.43
N LYS A 21 -0.29 -8.16 0.88
CA LYS A 21 -1.35 -7.95 1.89
C LYS A 21 -2.16 -6.68 1.60
N PHE A 22 -1.51 -5.59 1.19
CA PHE A 22 -2.18 -4.33 0.87
C PHE A 22 -3.12 -4.49 -0.34
N LYS A 23 -2.63 -5.06 -1.45
CA LYS A 23 -3.43 -5.36 -2.65
C LYS A 23 -4.66 -6.21 -2.33
N ILE A 24 -4.48 -7.30 -1.57
CA ILE A 24 -5.59 -8.19 -1.16
C ILE A 24 -6.66 -7.42 -0.39
N ASN A 25 -6.27 -6.50 0.50
CA ASN A 25 -7.25 -5.75 1.29
C ASN A 25 -7.95 -4.66 0.49
N LEU A 26 -7.26 -4.00 -0.46
CA LEU A 26 -7.91 -3.07 -1.39
C LEU A 26 -8.99 -3.78 -2.23
N ALA A 27 -8.69 -4.99 -2.71
CA ALA A 27 -9.61 -5.78 -3.52
C ALA A 27 -10.90 -6.22 -2.79
N ARG A 28 -10.93 -6.14 -1.46
CA ARG A 28 -12.14 -6.45 -0.66
C ARG A 28 -13.17 -5.33 -0.66
N GLN A 29 -12.77 -4.09 -0.99
CA GLN A 29 -13.64 -2.92 -0.85
C GLN A 29 -13.77 -2.10 -2.12
N PHE A 30 -12.75 -2.09 -2.98
CA PHE A 30 -12.69 -1.18 -4.11
C PHE A 30 -12.77 -1.92 -5.45
N PRO A 31 -13.39 -1.35 -6.50
CA PRO A 31 -13.32 -1.88 -7.85
C PRO A 31 -11.89 -1.78 -8.41
N THR A 32 -11.53 -2.66 -9.36
CA THR A 32 -10.16 -2.79 -9.90
C THR A 32 -9.51 -1.47 -10.29
N ARG A 33 -10.27 -0.57 -10.93
CA ARG A 33 -9.76 0.76 -11.33
C ARG A 33 -9.35 1.63 -10.13
N GLN A 34 -10.11 1.58 -9.04
CA GLN A 34 -9.82 2.35 -7.84
C GLN A 34 -8.67 1.71 -7.04
N GLN A 35 -8.62 0.38 -6.96
CA GLN A 35 -7.47 -0.34 -6.39
C GLN A 35 -6.16 0.09 -7.04
N GLN A 36 -6.12 0.14 -8.38
CA GLN A 36 -4.91 0.52 -9.11
C GLN A 36 -4.52 1.98 -8.84
N ARG A 37 -5.49 2.91 -8.85
CA ARG A 37 -5.22 4.32 -8.54
C ARG A 37 -4.64 4.51 -7.14
N ILE A 38 -5.18 3.82 -6.14
CA ILE A 38 -4.65 3.86 -4.78
C ILE A 38 -3.23 3.30 -4.78
N LEU A 39 -3.02 2.12 -5.37
CA LEU A 39 -1.73 1.43 -5.37
C LEU A 39 -0.61 2.25 -6.06
N ASP A 40 -0.92 2.88 -7.18
CA ASP A 40 0.04 3.68 -7.97
C ASP A 40 0.56 4.89 -7.17
N VAL A 41 -0.28 5.49 -6.32
CA VAL A 41 0.14 6.59 -5.45
C VAL A 41 0.86 6.03 -4.22
N SER A 42 0.26 5.05 -3.52
CA SER A 42 0.81 4.54 -2.25
C SER A 42 2.20 3.91 -2.37
N LEU A 43 2.55 3.36 -3.54
CA LEU A 43 3.87 2.74 -3.77
C LEU A 43 4.91 3.70 -4.36
N ASP A 44 4.50 4.89 -4.81
CA ASP A 44 5.41 5.96 -5.22
C ASP A 44 5.57 6.96 -4.08
N ARG A 45 6.67 6.80 -3.33
CA ARG A 45 6.96 7.63 -2.15
C ARG A 45 7.00 9.12 -2.48
N ALA A 46 7.68 9.50 -3.56
CA ALA A 46 7.86 10.91 -3.90
C ALA A 46 6.52 11.54 -4.29
N ARG A 47 5.68 10.80 -5.03
CA ARG A 47 4.33 11.23 -5.38
C ARG A 47 3.42 11.33 -4.16
N LEU A 48 3.46 10.34 -3.27
CA LEU A 48 2.64 10.32 -2.05
C LEU A 48 2.99 11.49 -1.12
N GLU A 49 4.28 11.77 -0.91
CA GLU A 49 4.75 12.87 -0.05
C GLU A 49 4.32 14.25 -0.55
N GLN A 50 4.05 14.40 -1.86
CA GLN A 50 3.60 15.65 -2.47
C GLN A 50 2.07 15.78 -2.56
N MET A 51 1.33 14.69 -2.34
CA MET A 51 -0.12 14.68 -2.49
C MET A 51 -0.81 15.39 -1.32
N PRO A 52 -1.75 16.32 -1.57
CA PRO A 52 -2.57 16.88 -0.51
C PRO A 52 -3.31 15.78 0.24
N VAL A 53 -3.36 15.89 1.57
CA VAL A 53 -3.93 14.86 2.44
C VAL A 53 -5.38 14.53 2.06
N ASN A 54 -6.20 15.55 1.77
CA ASN A 54 -7.60 15.35 1.37
C ASN A 54 -7.68 14.57 0.05
N GLU A 55 -6.86 14.90 -0.95
CA GLU A 55 -6.88 14.23 -2.24
C GLU A 55 -6.47 12.75 -2.14
N TYR A 56 -5.55 12.41 -1.23
CA TYR A 56 -5.19 11.03 -0.98
C TYR A 56 -6.36 10.25 -0.35
N LEU A 57 -7.04 10.84 0.65
CA LEU A 57 -8.18 10.21 1.31
C LEU A 57 -9.40 10.09 0.39
N ASP A 58 -9.59 11.04 -0.53
CA ASP A 58 -10.64 10.98 -1.55
C ASP A 58 -10.50 9.75 -2.47
N LEU A 59 -9.30 9.16 -2.60
CA LEU A 59 -9.11 7.90 -3.33
C LEU A 59 -9.78 6.70 -2.64
N TYR A 60 -10.12 6.78 -1.35
CA TYR A 60 -10.67 5.70 -0.54
C TYR A 60 -12.18 5.82 -0.30
N VAL A 61 -12.86 6.80 -0.90
CA VAL A 61 -14.32 6.94 -0.85
C VAL A 61 -14.97 5.98 -1.86
N ILE A 62 -16.08 5.33 -1.48
CA ILE A 62 -16.88 4.45 -2.33
C ILE A 62 -18.09 5.23 -2.87
#